data_AF-A0A7W8H848-F1
#
_entry.id   AF-A0A7W8H848-F1
#
_cell.length_a   1.000
_cell.length_b   1.000
_cell.length_c   1.000
_cell.angle_alpha   90.00
_cell.angle_beta   90.00
_cell.angle_gamma   90.00
#
_symmetry.space_group_name_H-M   'P 1'
#
loop_
_entity.id
_entity.type
_entity.pdbx_description
1 polymer ?
#
loop_
_entity_poly.entity_id
_entity_poly.type
_entity_poly.pdbx_seq_one_letter_code
_entity_poly.pdbx_strand_id
1 'polypeptide(L)' 'MNNEKVYSMNFSKIYPLLVSKAQKKGRTLEEVTQVITWLTGYTAEEIEKAAVQP' A
#
# COMPACT_ATOMS: atom_id res chain seq x y z
N MET A 1 9.35 20.31 6.55
CA MET A 1 9.67 18.89 6.30
C MET A 1 9.50 18.63 4.81
N ASN A 2 10.60 18.44 4.07
CA ASN A 2 10.52 18.12 2.63
C ASN A 2 10.18 16.64 2.46
N ASN A 3 8.92 16.35 2.12
CA ASN A 3 8.43 15.00 1.87
C ASN A 3 8.57 14.58 0.38
N GLU A 4 9.27 15.37 -0.44
CA GLU A 4 9.46 15.08 -1.87
C GLU A 4 10.03 13.68 -2.12
N LYS A 5 10.96 13.25 -1.24
CA LYS A 5 11.51 11.89 -1.29
C LYS A 5 10.48 10.79 -1.09
N VAL A 6 9.42 11.06 -0.34
CA VAL A 6 8.33 10.10 -0.08
C VAL A 6 7.41 10.03 -1.30
N TYR A 7 7.11 11.17 -1.92
CA TYR A 7 6.30 11.21 -3.14
C TYR A 7 7.04 10.61 -4.35
N SER A 8 8.37 10.63 -4.36
CA SER A 8 9.19 9.98 -5.39
C SER A 8 9.37 8.47 -5.20
N MET A 9 8.93 7.90 -4.07
CA MET A 9 9.05 6.45 -3.84
C MET A 9 7.99 5.69 -4.63
N ASN A 10 8.41 4.63 -5.31
CA ASN A 10 7.50 3.80 -6.06
C ASN A 10 6.57 3.01 -5.12
N PHE A 11 5.28 3.01 -5.41
CA PHE A 11 4.27 2.39 -4.54
C PHE A 11 4.50 0.88 -4.39
N SER A 12 4.97 0.21 -5.45
CA SER A 12 5.35 -1.21 -5.44
C SER A 12 6.42 -1.57 -4.41
N LYS A 13 7.30 -0.62 -4.03
CA LYS A 13 8.27 -0.82 -2.96
C LYS A 13 7.67 -0.54 -1.58
N ILE A 14 6.67 0.32 -1.48
CA ILE A 14 6.06 0.75 -0.22
C ILE A 14 4.99 -0.25 0.24
N TYR A 15 4.15 -0.71 -0.68
CA TYR A 15 3.03 -1.61 -0.40
C TYR A 15 3.43 -2.87 0.38
N PRO A 16 4.43 -3.68 -0.02
CA PRO A 16 4.84 -4.85 0.75
C PRO A 16 5.34 -4.50 2.16
N LEU A 17 5.91 -3.30 2.35
CA LEU A 17 6.34 -2.83 3.68
C LEU A 17 5.14 -2.47 4.57
N LEU A 18 4.07 -1.93 4.01
CA LEU A 18 2.82 -1.68 4.74
C LEU A 18 2.15 -2.99 5.16
N VAL A 19 2.09 -3.97 4.25
CA VAL A 19 1.57 -5.31 4.53
C VAL A 19 2.37 -5.99 5.63
N SER A 20 3.71 -5.99 5.53
CA SER A 20 4.57 -6.58 6.56
C SER A 20 4.37 -5.93 7.94
N LYS A 21 4.18 -4.60 8.00
CA LYS A 21 3.87 -3.91 9.26
C LYS A 21 2.50 -4.31 9.81
N ALA A 22 1.51 -4.51 8.95
CA ALA A 22 0.18 -4.97 9.35
C ALA A 22 0.22 -6.41 9.88
N GLN A 23 0.91 -7.31 9.18
CA GLN A 23 1.14 -8.70 9.62
C GLN A 23 1.84 -8.77 10.97
N LYS A 24 2.85 -7.94 11.22
CA LYS A 24 3.50 -7.82 12.55
C LYS A 24 2.54 -7.40 13.67
N LYS A 25 1.40 -6.80 13.33
CA LYS A 25 0.33 -6.41 14.26
C LYS A 25 -0.86 -7.38 14.25
N GLY A 26 -0.70 -8.56 13.64
CA GLY A 26 -1.75 -9.58 13.56
C GLY A 26 -2.86 -9.28 12.55
N ARG A 27 -2.60 -8.39 11.58
CA ARG A 27 -3.54 -8.03 10.51
C ARG A 27 -3.19 -8.71 9.19
N THR A 28 -4.15 -8.77 8.27
CA THR A 28 -3.97 -9.45 6.98
C THR A 28 -3.73 -8.48 5.82
N LEU A 29 -3.34 -9.03 4.66
CA LEU A 29 -3.21 -8.28 3.42
C LEU A 29 -4.55 -7.67 3.01
N GLU A 30 -5.62 -8.45 3.11
CA GLU A 30 -6.97 -8.07 2.71
C GLU A 30 -7.47 -6.87 3.51
N GLU A 31 -7.20 -6.82 4.81
CA GLU A 31 -7.52 -5.67 5.66
C GLU A 31 -6.77 -4.40 5.22
N VAL A 32 -5.49 -4.54 4.82
CA VAL A 32 -4.69 -3.41 4.32
C VAL A 32 -5.26 -2.90 3.00
N THR A 33 -5.55 -3.80 2.05
CA THR A 33 -6.17 -3.44 0.77
C THR A 33 -7.51 -2.76 0.99
N GLN A 34 -8.36 -3.31 1.86
CA GLN A 34 -9.68 -2.76 2.17
C GLN A 34 -9.60 -1.34 2.74
N VAL A 35 -8.65 -1.08 3.65
CA VAL A 35 -8.43 0.27 4.20
C VAL A 35 -7.94 1.23 3.13
N ILE A 36 -7.03 0.80 2.24
CA ILE A 36 -6.53 1.64 1.14
C ILE A 36 -7.68 1.96 0.17
N THR A 37 -8.50 0.96 -0.19
CA THR A 37 -9.71 1.16 -1.01
C THR A 37 -10.66 2.16 -0.36
N TRP A 38 -10.91 2.06 0.95
CA TRP A 38 -11.79 3.00 1.65
C TRP A 38 -11.24 4.44 1.67
N LEU A 39 -9.93 4.60 1.83
CA LEU A 39 -9.28 5.91 1.89
C LEU A 39 -9.09 6.59 0.53
N THR A 40 -8.89 5.80 -0.53
CA THR A 40 -8.51 6.32 -1.85
C THR A 40 -9.61 6.20 -2.90
N GLY A 41 -10.58 5.32 -2.69
CA GLY A 41 -11.61 4.97 -3.68
C GLY A 41 -11.16 3.97 -4.74
N TYR A 42 -9.88 3.54 -4.76
CA TYR A 42 -9.38 2.56 -5.72
C TYR A 42 -9.84 1.14 -5.40
N THR A 43 -10.09 0.34 -6.44
CA THR A 43 -10.44 -1.08 -6.27
C THR A 43 -9.24 -1.89 -5.81
N ALA A 44 -9.49 -3.07 -5.23
CA ALA A 44 -8.44 -4.00 -4.85
C ALA A 44 -7.53 -4.36 -6.04
N GLU A 45 -8.11 -4.54 -7.23
CA GLU A 45 -7.37 -4.86 -8.46
C GLU A 45 -6.45 -3.72 -8.90
N GLU A 46 -6.91 -2.46 -8.77
CA GLU A 46 -6.07 -1.29 -9.08
C GLU A 46 -4.89 -1.18 -8.11
N ILE A 47 -5.13 -1.44 -6.82
CA ILE A 47 -4.10 -1.45 -5.79
C ILE A 47 -3.07 -2.56 -6.03
N GLU A 48 -3.53 -3.77 -6.34
CA GLU A 48 -2.65 -4.89 -6.69
C GLU A 48 -1.83 -4.60 -7.94
N LYS A 49 -2.46 -4.04 -8.98
CA LYS A 49 -1.76 -3.65 -10.21
C LYS A 49 -0.71 -2.57 -9.95
N ALA A 50 -0.98 -1.63 -9.06
CA ALA A 50 -0.01 -0.62 -8.63
C ALA A 50 1.11 -1.21 -7.76
N ALA A 51 0.82 -2.27 -6.99
CA ALA A 51 1.80 -2.96 -6.16
C ALA A 51 2.78 -3.83 -6.97
N VAL A 52 2.36 -4.36 -8.13
CA VAL A 52 3.16 -5.26 -8.98
C VAL A 52 4.00 -4.49 -10.02
N GLN A 53 3.64 -3.25 -10.36
CA GLN A 53 4.37 -2.46 -11.36
C GLN A 53 5.70 -1.88 -10.83
N PRO A 54 6.83 -2.02 -11.56
CA PRO A 54 8.16 -1.61 -11.11
C PRO A 54 8.37 -0.09 -10.98
#